data_AF-A0A3E1EXZ0-F1
#
_entry.id   AF-A0A3E1EXZ0-F1
#
_cell.length_a   1.000
_cell.length_b   1.000
_cell.length_c   1.000
_cell.angle_alpha   90.00
_cell.angle_beta   90.00
_cell.angle_gamma   90.00
#
_symmetry.space_group_name_H-M   'P 1'
#
loop_
_entity.id
_entity.type
_entity.pdbx_description
1 polymer ?
#
loop_
_entity_poly.entity_id
_entity_poly.type
_entity_poly.pdbx_seq_one_letter_code
_entity_poly.pdbx_strand_id
1 'polypeptide(L)'
;MTYFTNTVFRYEEPAFLKLVYLLLLVVTISILATLDKSENATPQEKQNVFNSFVFSSVTGFFSGWVVHLYFVIQTVENKTSFMQLESEFWIYHCADLTLVISFAFAALMKVRPAIHK
;
A
#
# COMPACT_ATOMS: atom_id res chain seq x y z
N MET A 1 -2.90 31.70 -28.62
CA MET A 1 -3.55 30.79 -27.66
C MET A 1 -3.81 29.48 -28.37
N THR A 2 -3.05 28.43 -28.03
CA THR A 2 -3.19 27.10 -28.62
C THR A 2 -3.96 26.25 -27.61
N TYR A 3 -5.21 25.92 -27.96
CA TYR A 3 -6.08 25.06 -27.17
C TYR A 3 -5.65 23.60 -27.38
N PHE A 4 -4.89 23.05 -26.43
CA PHE A 4 -4.72 21.60 -26.34
C PHE A 4 -5.74 21.08 -25.31
N THR A 5 -6.82 20.50 -25.82
CA THR A 5 -7.89 19.77 -25.11
C THR A 5 -8.98 20.61 -24.41
N ASN A 6 -10.19 20.54 -24.96
CA ASN A 6 -11.45 21.13 -24.48
C ASN A 6 -12.08 20.29 -23.34
N THR A 7 -11.26 19.70 -22.48
CA THR A 7 -11.70 18.82 -21.38
C THR A 7 -11.31 19.45 -20.06
N VAL A 8 -12.31 19.74 -19.22
CA VAL A 8 -12.08 20.19 -17.84
C VAL A 8 -11.49 19.01 -17.07
N PHE A 9 -10.16 18.97 -16.94
CA PHE A 9 -9.45 17.99 -16.12
C PHE A 9 -9.82 18.24 -14.66
N ARG A 10 -10.77 17.47 -14.12
CA ARG A 10 -11.12 17.50 -12.69
C ARG A 10 -10.40 16.36 -12.00
N TYR A 11 -9.34 16.70 -11.28
CA TYR A 11 -8.80 15.84 -10.23
C TYR A 11 -9.87 15.73 -9.13
N GLU A 12 -10.69 14.69 -9.15
CA GLU A 12 -11.38 14.28 -7.92
C GLU A 12 -10.36 13.51 -7.09
N GLU A 13 -9.72 14.17 -6.11
CA GLU A 13 -8.88 13.46 -5.15
C GLU A 13 -9.75 12.48 -4.35
N PRO A 14 -9.56 11.15 -4.47
CA PRO A 14 -10.32 10.22 -3.65
C PRO A 14 -9.85 10.34 -2.20
N ALA A 15 -10.68 10.92 -1.32
CA ALA A 15 -10.41 11.06 0.12
C ALA A 15 -10.19 9.71 0.84
N PHE A 16 -10.64 8.61 0.24
CA PHE A 16 -10.57 7.26 0.77
C PHE A 16 -9.14 6.80 1.06
N LEU A 17 -8.17 7.17 0.23
CA LEU A 17 -6.79 6.66 0.35
C LEU A 17 -6.05 7.18 1.59
N LYS A 18 -6.26 8.47 1.91
CA LYS A 18 -5.64 9.12 3.08
C LYS A 18 -6.07 8.43 4.38
N LEU A 19 -7.30 7.93 4.42
CA LEU A 19 -7.83 7.17 5.55
C LEU A 19 -7.19 5.78 5.69
N VAL A 20 -6.90 5.10 4.57
CA VAL A 20 -6.24 3.78 4.58
C VAL A 20 -4.85 3.86 5.19
N TYR A 21 -4.03 4.85 4.79
CA TYR A 21 -2.70 5.00 5.37
C TYR A 21 -2.73 5.36 6.86
N LEU A 22 -3.68 6.20 7.26
CA LEU A 22 -3.88 6.54 8.67
C LEU A 22 -4.30 5.30 9.49
N LEU A 23 -5.17 4.47 8.94
CA LEU A 23 -5.54 3.18 9.54
C LEU A 23 -4.32 2.26 9.67
N LEU A 24 -3.52 2.10 8.61
CA LEU A 24 -2.30 1.27 8.64
C LEU A 24 -1.31 1.76 9.68
N LEU A 25 -1.18 3.08 9.86
CA LEU A 25 -0.34 3.67 10.91
C LEU A 25 -0.85 3.29 12.32
N VAL A 26 -2.15 3.45 12.58
CA VAL A 26 -2.76 3.10 13.87
C VAL A 26 -2.58 1.61 14.17
N VAL A 27 -2.77 0.74 13.18
CA VAL A 27 -2.57 -0.71 13.32
C VAL A 27 -1.10 -1.03 13.57
N THR A 28 -0.17 -0.34 12.91
CA THR A 28 1.28 -0.52 13.12
C THR A 28 1.69 -0.17 14.55
N ILE A 29 1.18 0.95 15.09
CA ILE A 29 1.42 1.35 16.49
C ILE A 29 0.87 0.30 17.45
N SER A 30 -0.33 -0.22 17.17
CA SER A 30 -0.95 -1.27 17.99
C SER A 30 -0.11 -2.55 17.98
N ILE A 31 0.35 -3.00 16.81
CA ILE A 31 1.26 -4.14 16.66
C ILE A 31 2.54 -3.95 17.47
N LEU A 32 3.16 -2.77 17.36
CA LEU A 32 4.39 -2.46 18.10
C LEU A 32 4.16 -2.51 19.60
N ALA A 33 3.07 -1.92 20.10
CA ALA A 33 2.71 -1.94 21.51
C ALA A 33 2.44 -3.36 22.03
N THR A 34 1.80 -4.22 21.23
CA THR A 34 1.58 -5.63 21.60
C THR A 34 2.88 -6.43 21.58
N LEU A 35 3.73 -6.22 20.58
CA LEU A 35 5.02 -6.90 20.48
C LEU A 35 5.97 -6.50 21.62
N ASP A 36 5.96 -5.22 22.01
CA ASP A 36 6.76 -4.71 23.14
C ASP A 36 6.35 -5.36 24.47
N LYS A 37 5.04 -5.57 24.68
CA LYS A 37 4.50 -6.26 25.86
C LYS A 37 4.70 -7.78 25.86
N SER A 38 5.10 -8.39 24.74
CA SER A 38 5.31 -9.83 24.67
C SER A 38 6.54 -10.25 25.49
N GLU A 39 6.39 -11.18 26.43
CA GLU A 39 7.53 -11.76 27.16
C GLU A 39 8.22 -12.90 26.38
N ASN A 40 7.63 -13.31 25.25
CA ASN A 40 8.04 -14.47 24.47
C ASN A 40 9.25 -14.23 23.54
N ALA A 41 9.80 -13.02 23.53
CA ALA A 41 10.89 -12.63 22.65
C ALA A 41 11.83 -11.62 23.33
N THR A 42 13.12 -11.73 23.04
CA THR A 42 14.14 -10.75 23.46
C THR A 42 13.95 -9.39 22.75
N PRO A 43 14.48 -8.28 23.30
CA PRO A 43 14.41 -6.98 22.64
C PRO A 43 14.95 -6.99 21.20
N GLN A 44 16.08 -7.66 20.95
CA GLN A 44 16.64 -7.82 19.61
C GLN A 44 15.71 -8.59 18.66
N GLU A 45 15.08 -9.66 19.13
CA GLU A 45 14.12 -10.42 18.32
C GLU A 45 12.88 -9.60 17.98
N LYS A 46 12.34 -8.84 18.94
CA LYS A 46 11.21 -7.93 18.71
C LYS A 46 11.54 -6.89 17.64
N GLN A 47 12.72 -6.28 17.72
CA GLN A 47 13.19 -5.32 16.72
C GLN A 47 13.32 -5.97 15.34
N ASN A 48 13.90 -7.17 15.26
CA ASN A 48 14.04 -7.89 14.00
C ASN A 48 12.69 -8.27 13.39
N VAL A 49 11.75 -8.75 14.21
CA VAL A 49 10.38 -9.07 13.78
C VAL A 49 9.68 -7.82 13.23
N PHE A 50 9.77 -6.70 13.95
CA PHE A 50 9.17 -5.44 13.51
C PHE A 50 9.78 -4.93 12.20
N ASN A 51 11.10 -4.89 12.09
CA ASN A 51 11.78 -4.48 10.85
C ASN A 51 11.41 -5.38 9.67
N SER A 52 11.37 -6.70 9.92
CA SER A 52 10.99 -7.70 8.92
C SER A 52 9.52 -7.57 8.49
N PHE A 53 8.64 -7.19 9.41
CA PHE A 53 7.24 -6.87 9.15
C PHE A 53 7.08 -5.61 8.29
N VAL A 54 7.71 -4.50 8.69
CA VAL A 54 7.66 -3.24 7.94
C VAL A 54 8.22 -3.43 6.53
N PHE A 55 9.39 -4.07 6.41
CA PHE A 55 10.00 -4.34 5.12
C PHE A 55 9.09 -5.19 4.22
N SER A 56 8.56 -6.30 4.74
CA SER A 56 7.64 -7.15 3.95
C SER A 56 6.36 -6.43 3.54
N SER A 57 5.81 -5.59 4.41
CA SER A 57 4.63 -4.78 4.10
C SER A 57 4.92 -3.83 2.93
N VAL A 58 5.99 -3.04 3.05
CA VAL A 58 6.40 -2.06 2.02
C VAL A 58 6.78 -2.75 0.70
N THR A 59 7.43 -3.92 0.74
CA THR A 59 7.80 -4.61 -0.50
C THR A 59 6.61 -5.01 -1.37
N GLY A 60 5.44 -5.26 -0.76
CA GLY A 60 4.21 -5.56 -1.51
C GLY A 60 3.65 -4.37 -2.29
N PHE A 61 3.98 -3.14 -1.93
CA PHE A 61 3.61 -1.96 -2.72
C PHE A 61 4.22 -2.01 -4.13
N PHE A 62 5.49 -2.43 -4.23
CA PHE A 62 6.20 -2.42 -5.51
C PHE A 62 5.59 -3.38 -6.55
N SER A 63 5.00 -4.50 -6.14
CA SER A 63 4.36 -5.41 -7.09
C SER A 63 3.13 -4.79 -7.74
N GLY A 64 2.25 -4.16 -6.95
CA GLY A 64 1.10 -3.43 -7.48
C GLY A 64 1.50 -2.17 -8.25
N TRP A 65 2.60 -1.52 -7.85
CA TRP A 65 3.16 -0.39 -8.58
C TRP A 65 3.66 -0.77 -9.98
N VAL A 66 4.35 -1.90 -10.14
CA VAL A 66 4.77 -2.40 -11.46
C VAL A 66 3.57 -2.68 -12.36
N VAL A 67 2.53 -3.31 -11.82
CA VAL A 67 1.28 -3.56 -12.56
C VAL A 67 0.62 -2.24 -12.97
N HIS A 68 0.52 -1.29 -12.05
CA HIS A 68 -0.01 0.04 -12.34
C HIS A 68 0.77 0.73 -13.47
N LEU A 69 2.10 0.74 -13.40
CA LEU A 69 2.97 1.34 -14.41
C LEU A 69 2.76 0.70 -15.80
N TYR A 70 2.61 -0.62 -15.85
CA TYR A 70 2.32 -1.33 -17.09
C TYR A 70 1.02 -0.84 -17.74
N PHE A 71 -0.07 -0.71 -16.97
CA PHE A 71 -1.35 -0.21 -17.49
C PHE A 71 -1.32 1.28 -17.86
N VAL A 72 -0.55 2.09 -17.13
CA VAL A 72 -0.30 3.50 -17.49
C VAL A 72 0.33 3.57 -18.88
N ILE A 73 1.44 2.83 -19.10
CA ILE A 73 2.15 2.82 -20.39
C ILE A 73 1.21 2.35 -21.51
N GLN A 74 0.51 1.23 -21.31
CA GLN A 74 -0.44 0.70 -22.29
C GLN A 74 -1.56 1.70 -22.63
N THR A 75 -2.05 2.47 -21.65
CA THR A 75 -3.14 3.42 -21.88
C THR A 75 -2.66 4.67 -22.62
N VAL A 76 -1.45 5.13 -22.31
CA VAL A 76 -0.80 6.25 -23.02
C VAL A 76 -0.55 5.88 -24.48
N GLU A 77 -0.03 4.68 -24.74
CA GLU A 77 0.28 4.20 -26.09
C GLU A 77 -0.99 3.98 -26.94
N ASN A 78 -2.05 3.42 -26.37
CA ASN A 78 -3.22 2.99 -27.14
C ASN A 78 -4.38 4.00 -27.21
N LYS A 79 -4.54 4.87 -26.20
CA LYS A 79 -5.79 5.64 -26.03
C LYS A 79 -5.60 7.15 -25.89
N THR A 80 -4.35 7.64 -25.84
CA THR A 80 -4.00 9.07 -25.80
C THR A 80 -4.74 9.91 -24.72
N SER A 81 -5.35 9.27 -23.71
CA SER A 81 -6.11 9.94 -22.65
C SER A 81 -5.98 9.18 -21.33
N PHE A 82 -5.43 9.84 -20.32
CA PHE A 82 -5.31 9.35 -18.95
C PHE A 82 -6.66 9.19 -18.23
N MET A 83 -7.70 9.86 -18.73
CA MET A 83 -9.02 9.90 -18.10
C MET A 83 -9.71 8.53 -18.06
N GLN A 84 -9.35 7.61 -18.96
CA GLN A 84 -9.86 6.23 -18.94
C GLN A 84 -9.15 5.32 -17.92
N LEU A 85 -7.95 5.70 -17.47
CA LEU A 85 -7.24 4.94 -16.45
C LEU A 85 -7.80 5.25 -15.05
N GLU A 86 -8.20 6.51 -14.82
CA GLU A 86 -8.80 6.95 -13.56
C GLU A 86 -10.18 6.33 -13.32
N SER A 87 -10.94 6.00 -14.39
CA SER A 87 -12.20 5.26 -14.24
C SER A 87 -12.02 3.81 -13.80
N GLU A 88 -10.84 3.24 -13.99
CA GLU A 88 -10.51 1.87 -13.58
C GLU A 88 -9.90 1.87 -12.17
N PHE A 89 -10.77 2.03 -11.17
CA PHE A 89 -10.43 2.13 -9.74
C PHE A 89 -9.38 1.09 -9.29
N TRP A 90 -9.52 -0.16 -9.75
CA TRP A 90 -8.63 -1.28 -9.39
C TRP A 90 -7.21 -1.10 -9.89
N ILE A 91 -7.04 -0.55 -11.10
CA ILE A 91 -5.73 -0.28 -11.69
C ILE A 91 -5.12 0.91 -10.98
N TYR A 92 -5.90 1.97 -10.79
CA TYR A 92 -5.44 3.20 -10.15
C TYR A 92 -4.96 2.97 -8.71
N HIS A 93 -5.64 2.10 -7.95
CA HIS A 93 -5.29 1.78 -6.56
C HIS A 93 -4.56 0.44 -6.38
N CYS A 94 -4.02 -0.15 -7.46
CA CYS A 94 -3.41 -1.47 -7.41
C CYS A 94 -2.26 -1.54 -6.40
N ALA A 95 -1.38 -0.54 -6.37
CA ALA A 95 -0.26 -0.47 -5.43
C ALA A 95 -0.70 -0.37 -3.97
N ASP A 96 -1.80 0.33 -3.70
CA ASP A 96 -2.36 0.45 -2.35
C ASP A 96 -2.99 -0.85 -1.88
N LEU A 97 -3.72 -1.52 -2.77
CA LEU A 97 -4.33 -2.82 -2.48
C LEU A 97 -3.25 -3.86 -2.18
N THR A 98 -2.17 -3.91 -2.97
CA THR A 98 -1.08 -4.86 -2.72
C THR A 98 -0.33 -4.54 -1.44
N LEU A 99 -0.18 -3.26 -1.07
CA LEU A 99 0.35 -2.85 0.23
C LEU A 99 -0.53 -3.34 1.40
N VAL A 100 -1.86 -3.19 1.31
CA VAL A 100 -2.76 -3.66 2.37
C VAL A 100 -2.70 -5.19 2.51
N ILE A 101 -2.66 -5.91 1.38
CA ILE A 101 -2.55 -7.38 1.37
C ILE A 101 -1.22 -7.83 1.97
N SER A 102 -0.10 -7.23 1.56
CA SER A 102 1.22 -7.59 2.09
C SER A 102 1.34 -7.25 3.57
N PHE A 103 0.74 -6.13 4.01
CA PHE A 103 0.67 -5.75 5.42
C PHE A 103 -0.04 -6.81 6.26
N ALA A 104 -1.23 -7.24 5.83
CA ALA A 104 -1.99 -8.27 6.53
C ALA A 104 -1.22 -9.61 6.57
N PHE A 105 -0.61 -10.00 5.45
CA PHE A 105 0.18 -11.22 5.37
C PHE A 105 1.43 -11.18 6.25
N ALA A 106 2.14 -10.04 6.26
CA ALA A 106 3.33 -9.84 7.09
C ALA A 106 2.97 -9.87 8.60
N ALA A 107 1.84 -9.28 8.99
CA ALA A 107 1.36 -9.35 10.37
C ALA A 107 1.07 -10.81 10.80
N LEU A 108 0.40 -11.59 9.93
CA LEU A 108 0.08 -12.99 10.22
C LEU A 108 1.31 -13.89 10.26
N MET A 109 2.26 -13.71 9.35
CA MET A 109 3.40 -14.61 9.19
C MET A 109 4.58 -14.27 10.10
N LYS A 110 4.75 -12.99 10.49
CA LYS A 110 5.93 -12.53 11.23
C LYS A 110 5.60 -12.08 12.65
N VAL A 111 4.56 -11.27 12.81
CA VAL A 111 4.21 -10.67 14.10
C VAL A 111 3.47 -11.67 14.99
N ARG A 112 2.45 -12.36 14.46
CA ARG A 112 1.64 -13.31 15.22
C ARG A 112 2.48 -14.41 15.91
N PRO A 113 3.46 -15.07 15.25
CA PRO A 113 4.28 -16.08 15.91
C PRO A 113 5.17 -15.51 17.02
N ALA A 114 5.60 -14.24 16.92
CA ALA A 114 6.41 -13.59 17.94
C ALA A 114 5.61 -13.20 19.19
N ILE A 115 4.30 -12.99 19.05
CA ILE A 115 3.39 -12.68 20.16
C ILE A 115 2.89 -13.97 20.84
N HIS A 116 2.46 -14.96 20.04
CA HIS A 116 1.74 -16.15 20.53
C HIS A 116 2.58 -17.44 20.53
N LYS A 117 3.90 -17.32 20.65
CA LYS A 117 4.77 -18.49 20.82
C LYS A 117 4.31 -19.39 21.96
#